data_AF-W2SWH5-F1
#
_entry.id   AF-W2SWH5-F1
#
_cell.length_a   1.000
_cell.length_b   1.000
_cell.length_c   1.000
_cell.angle_alpha   90.00
_cell.angle_beta   90.00
_cell.angle_gamma   90.00
#
_symmetry.space_group_name_H-M   'P 1'
#
loop_
_entity.id
_entity.type
_entity.pdbx_description
1 polymer ?
#
loop_
_entity_poly.entity_id
_entity_poly.type
_entity_poly.pdbx_seq_one_letter_code
_entity_poly.pdbx_strand_id
1 'polypeptide(L)'
;MGAPDYDLLPVPAVHQILMLLRDVLETHDGAMAGRSNSEEEFNKIFSCVLDPLYRSVQVAATHLHSPLDVAVYTLNCLSAIHSLVVLYPFTDSRLEMIKAL
;
A
#
# COMPACT_ATOMS: atom_id res chain seq x y z
N MET A 1 9.70 3.52 -11.52
CA MET A 1 9.04 4.71 -10.93
C MET A 1 9.88 5.92 -11.27
N GLY A 2 9.27 7.06 -11.59
CA GLY A 2 10.00 8.34 -11.67
C GLY A 2 10.44 8.81 -10.29
N ALA A 3 11.36 9.77 -10.23
CA ALA A 3 11.73 10.41 -8.97
C ALA A 3 10.50 11.12 -8.35
N PRO A 4 10.37 11.17 -7.00
CA PRO A 4 9.35 11.98 -6.35
C PRO A 4 9.49 13.45 -6.77
N ASP A 5 8.37 14.15 -6.93
CA ASP A 5 8.39 15.60 -7.12
C ASP A 5 8.79 16.28 -5.79
N TYR A 6 9.15 17.57 -5.84
CA TYR A 6 9.58 18.30 -4.65
C TYR A 6 8.48 18.44 -3.57
N ASP A 7 7.23 18.12 -3.92
CA ASP A 7 6.11 18.08 -2.98
C ASP A 7 6.18 16.92 -1.98
N LEU A 8 7.07 15.94 -2.21
CA LEU A 8 7.25 14.73 -1.39
C LEU A 8 5.96 13.92 -1.22
N LEU A 9 5.00 14.08 -2.14
CA LEU A 9 3.78 13.30 -2.16
C LEU A 9 4.01 11.95 -2.83
N PRO A 10 3.14 10.95 -2.57
CA PRO A 10 3.23 9.67 -3.25
C PRO A 10 3.15 9.88 -4.75
N VAL A 11 4.06 9.25 -5.50
CA VAL A 11 4.02 9.34 -6.98
C VAL A 11 2.66 8.85 -7.49
N PRO A 12 2.10 9.42 -8.58
CA PRO A 12 0.76 9.09 -9.05
C PRO A 12 0.49 7.58 -9.24
N ALA A 13 1.53 6.83 -9.59
CA ALA A 13 1.47 5.37 -9.72
C ALA A 13 1.07 4.66 -8.41
N VAL A 14 1.49 5.16 -7.24
CA VAL A 14 1.08 4.61 -5.93
C VAL A 14 -0.43 4.72 -5.78
N HIS A 15 -0.99 5.90 -6.07
CA HIS A 15 -2.43 6.12 -5.97
C HIS A 15 -3.20 5.24 -6.97
N GLN A 16 -2.71 5.11 -8.21
CA GLN A 16 -3.32 4.23 -9.21
C GLN A 16 -3.36 2.77 -8.76
N ILE A 17 -2.26 2.25 -8.20
CA ILE A 17 -2.20 0.88 -7.68
C ILE A 17 -3.18 0.69 -6.52
N LEU A 18 -3.30 1.67 -5.62
CA LEU A 18 -4.24 1.62 -4.51
C LEU A 18 -5.70 1.63 -4.99
N MET A 19 -6.03 2.43 -6.01
CA MET A 19 -7.36 2.40 -6.62
C MET A 19 -7.66 1.05 -7.29
N LEU A 20 -6.70 0.48 -8.02
CA LEU A 20 -6.88 -0.86 -8.60
C LEU A 20 -7.04 -1.96 -7.54
N LEU A 21 -6.27 -1.88 -6.45
CA LEU A 21 -6.43 -2.79 -5.31
C LEU A 21 -7.83 -2.67 -4.72
N ARG A 22 -8.33 -1.45 -4.55
CA ARG A 22 -9.69 -1.19 -4.08
C ARG A 22 -10.73 -1.86 -4.98
N ASP A 23 -10.65 -1.65 -6.28
CA ASP A 23 -11.58 -2.22 -7.27
C ASP A 23 -11.57 -3.76 -7.23
N VAL A 24 -10.39 -4.37 -7.08
CA VAL A 24 -10.24 -5.83 -6.93
C VAL A 24 -10.92 -6.32 -5.66
N LEU A 25 -10.73 -5.64 -4.53
CA LEU A 25 -11.29 -6.04 -3.25
C LEU A 25 -12.81 -5.85 -3.20
N GLU A 26 -13.34 -4.77 -3.79
CA GLU A 26 -14.79 -4.53 -3.90
C GLU A 26 -15.47 -5.58 -4.80
N THR A 27 -14.80 -6.02 -5.86
CA THR A 27 -15.28 -7.12 -6.72
C THR A 27 -15.20 -8.48 -6.01
N HIS A 28 -14.18 -8.69 -5.17
CA HIS A 28 -13.95 -9.92 -4.42
C HIS A 28 -14.97 -10.13 -3.31
N ASP A 29 -15.36 -9.07 -2.58
CA ASP A 29 -16.35 -9.14 -1.49
C ASP A 29 -17.72 -9.65 -1.99
N GLY A 30 -18.18 -9.15 -3.14
CA GLY A 30 -19.41 -9.62 -3.78
C GLY A 30 -19.36 -11.08 -4.28
N ALA A 31 -18.17 -11.59 -4.62
CA ALA A 31 -17.99 -12.93 -5.17
C ALA A 31 -17.73 -14.02 -4.12
N MET A 32 -17.35 -13.63 -2.89
CA MET A 32 -16.81 -14.54 -1.87
C MET A 32 -17.72 -14.78 -0.67
N ALA A 33 -18.93 -14.18 -0.66
CA ALA A 33 -19.93 -14.43 0.37
C ALA A 33 -20.19 -15.95 0.54
N GLY A 34 -19.65 -16.53 1.61
CA GLY A 34 -19.86 -17.94 2.00
C GLY A 34 -18.67 -18.90 1.84
N ARG A 35 -17.47 -18.44 1.45
CA ARG A 35 -16.28 -19.32 1.37
C ARG A 35 -15.45 -19.30 2.66
N SER A 36 -15.06 -20.47 3.15
CA SER A 36 -14.30 -20.66 4.39
C SER A 36 -12.83 -20.22 4.32
N ASN A 37 -12.33 -19.78 3.16
CA ASN A 37 -10.92 -19.44 2.94
C ASN A 37 -10.67 -17.96 2.59
N SER A 38 -11.62 -17.08 2.92
CA SER A 38 -11.56 -15.66 2.57
C SER A 38 -10.30 -14.97 3.11
N GLU A 39 -9.89 -15.26 4.35
CA GLU A 39 -8.70 -14.65 4.97
C GLU A 39 -7.41 -14.95 4.20
N GLU A 40 -7.20 -16.20 3.77
CA GLU A 40 -5.99 -16.59 3.03
C GLU A 40 -5.94 -15.90 1.66
N GLU A 41 -7.10 -15.78 0.99
CA GLU A 41 -7.20 -15.11 -0.31
C GLU A 41 -6.96 -13.60 -0.20
N PHE A 42 -7.57 -12.94 0.79
CA PHE A 42 -7.30 -11.52 1.07
C PHE A 42 -5.80 -11.29 1.34
N ASN A 43 -5.20 -12.15 2.17
CA ASN A 43 -3.78 -12.05 2.47
C ASN A 43 -2.89 -12.27 1.24
N LYS A 44 -3.25 -13.19 0.34
CA LYS A 44 -2.53 -13.37 -0.94
C LYS A 44 -2.63 -12.12 -1.82
N ILE A 45 -3.83 -11.55 -1.98
CA ILE A 45 -4.03 -10.33 -2.77
C ILE A 45 -3.19 -9.19 -2.19
N PHE A 46 -3.27 -8.97 -0.88
CA PHE A 46 -2.50 -7.92 -0.23
C PHE A 46 -0.99 -8.13 -0.39
N SER A 47 -0.47 -9.35 -0.21
CA SER A 47 0.97 -9.59 -0.41
C SER A 47 1.40 -9.41 -1.86
N CYS A 48 0.58 -9.82 -2.83
CA CYS A 48 0.91 -9.66 -4.24
C CYS A 48 0.94 -8.18 -4.68
N VAL A 49 0.23 -7.29 -4.00
CA VAL A 49 0.13 -5.87 -4.38
C VAL A 49 0.92 -4.95 -3.46
N LEU A 50 0.76 -5.07 -2.14
CA LEU A 50 1.37 -4.17 -1.18
C LEU A 50 2.88 -4.41 -1.01
N ASP A 51 3.33 -5.68 -0.97
CA ASP A 51 4.75 -5.99 -0.81
C ASP A 51 5.62 -5.38 -1.92
N PRO A 52 5.28 -5.50 -3.23
CA PRO A 52 6.02 -4.82 -4.28
C PRO A 52 5.82 -3.30 -4.26
N LEU A 53 4.66 -2.80 -3.81
CA LEU A 53 4.42 -1.36 -3.65
C LEU A 53 5.36 -0.75 -2.60
N TYR A 54 5.50 -1.37 -1.43
CA TYR A 54 6.43 -0.92 -0.38
C TYR A 54 7.87 -0.86 -0.87
N ARG A 55 8.33 -1.92 -1.56
CA ARG A 55 9.67 -1.94 -2.16
C ARG A 55 9.84 -0.82 -3.18
N SER A 56 8.81 -0.55 -3.97
CA SER A 56 8.85 0.52 -4.97
C SER A 56 8.92 1.91 -4.32
N VAL A 57 8.21 2.13 -3.21
CA VAL A 57 8.31 3.36 -2.40
C VAL A 57 9.72 3.51 -1.85
N GLN A 58 10.32 2.45 -1.29
CA GLN A 58 11.69 2.47 -0.79
C GLN A 58 12.71 2.83 -1.89
N VAL A 59 12.58 2.21 -3.08
CA VAL A 59 13.43 2.52 -4.24
C VAL A 59 13.21 3.94 -4.74
N ALA A 60 11.98 4.46 -4.72
CA ALA A 60 11.73 5.86 -5.08
C ALA A 60 12.41 6.80 -4.07
N ALA A 61 12.34 6.47 -2.77
CA ALA A 61 12.94 7.27 -1.71
C ALA A 61 14.49 7.34 -1.82
N THR A 62 15.17 6.32 -2.37
CA THR A 62 16.63 6.39 -2.56
C THR A 62 17.09 7.46 -3.55
N HIS A 63 16.16 8.04 -4.33
CA HIS A 63 16.46 9.17 -5.22
C HIS A 63 16.45 10.53 -4.50
N LEU A 64 16.02 10.58 -3.24
CA LEU A 64 16.02 11.79 -2.43
C LEU A 64 17.35 11.93 -1.69
N HIS A 65 17.89 13.15 -1.64
CA HIS A 65 19.23 13.40 -1.10
C HIS A 65 19.22 13.73 0.40
N SER A 66 18.10 14.21 0.93
CA SER A 66 17.95 14.61 2.33
C SER A 66 17.28 13.48 3.12
N PRO A 67 17.83 13.08 4.29
CA PRO A 67 17.19 12.11 5.17
C PRO A 67 15.79 12.55 5.64
N LEU A 68 15.57 13.87 5.77
CA LEU A 68 14.26 14.42 6.12
C LEU A 68 13.25 14.17 4.98
N ASP A 69 13.66 14.42 3.75
CA ASP A 69 12.80 14.29 2.57
C ASP A 69 12.40 12.82 2.37
N VAL A 70 13.36 11.90 2.57
CA VAL A 70 13.13 10.45 2.60
C VAL A 70 12.07 10.09 3.63
N ALA A 71 12.20 10.60 4.86
CA ALA A 71 11.25 10.31 5.93
C ALA A 71 9.84 10.85 5.63
N VAL A 72 9.74 12.10 5.16
CA VAL A 72 8.46 12.72 4.82
C VAL A 72 7.78 11.99 3.65
N TYR A 73 8.51 11.72 2.57
CA TYR A 73 7.99 10.98 1.42
C TYR A 73 7.52 9.58 1.81
N THR A 74 8.32 8.87 2.62
CA THR A 74 7.97 7.52 3.08
C THR A 74 6.71 7.56 3.94
N LEU A 75 6.62 8.49 4.89
CA LEU A 75 5.44 8.65 5.75
C LEU A 75 4.19 8.98 4.93
N ASN A 76 4.29 9.86 3.94
CA ASN A 76 3.18 10.21 3.06
C ASN A 76 2.69 8.98 2.26
N CYS A 77 3.61 8.17 1.73
CA CYS A 77 3.28 6.93 1.03
C CYS A 77 2.61 5.92 1.96
N LEU A 78 3.19 5.67 3.14
CA LEU A 78 2.64 4.73 4.12
C LEU A 78 1.28 5.17 4.63
N SER A 79 1.06 6.47 4.83
CA SER A 79 -0.23 7.03 5.22
C SER A 79 -1.32 6.79 4.16
N ALA A 80 -0.99 6.98 2.88
CA ALA A 80 -1.91 6.69 1.78
C ALA A 80 -2.28 5.19 1.71
N ILE A 81 -1.30 4.31 1.88
CA ILE A 81 -1.52 2.86 1.91
C ILE A 81 -2.38 2.47 3.12
N HIS A 82 -2.03 2.94 4.31
CA HIS A 82 -2.76 2.70 5.55
C HIS A 82 -4.23 3.11 5.43
N SER A 83 -4.49 4.29 4.87
CA SER A 83 -5.84 4.85 4.73
C SER A 83 -6.77 3.96 3.89
N LEU A 84 -6.23 3.20 2.93
CA LEU A 84 -7.00 2.19 2.18
C LEU A 84 -7.10 0.88 2.96
N VAL A 85 -5.95 0.36 3.44
CA VAL A 85 -5.86 -0.99 4.02
C VAL A 85 -6.72 -1.12 5.26
N VAL A 86 -6.83 -0.08 6.09
CA VAL A 86 -7.66 -0.10 7.31
C VAL A 86 -9.16 -0.31 7.06
N LEU A 87 -9.61 -0.14 5.81
CA LEU A 87 -11.03 -0.32 5.43
C LEU A 87 -11.42 -1.79 5.22
N TYR A 88 -10.44 -2.71 5.21
CA TYR A 88 -10.66 -4.11 4.86
C TYR A 88 -10.38 -5.05 6.05
N PRO A 89 -11.02 -6.23 6.11
CA PRO A 89 -10.78 -7.19 7.17
C PRO A 89 -9.41 -7.88 7.02
N PHE A 90 -8.96 -8.52 8.11
CA PHE A 90 -7.73 -9.33 8.17
C PHE A 90 -6.42 -8.54 7.94
N THR A 91 -6.45 -7.23 8.18
CA THR A 91 -5.30 -6.34 7.91
C THR A 91 -4.46 -6.00 9.13
N ASP A 92 -4.82 -6.44 10.34
CA ASP A 92 -4.16 -6.04 11.59
C ASP A 92 -2.64 -6.25 11.56
N SER A 93 -2.20 -7.46 11.17
CA SER A 93 -0.77 -7.78 11.03
C SER A 93 -0.03 -6.86 10.06
N ARG A 94 -0.71 -6.43 8.98
CA ARG A 94 -0.14 -5.54 7.97
C ARG A 94 -0.09 -4.10 8.46
N LEU A 95 -1.12 -3.64 9.17
CA LEU A 95 -1.13 -2.32 9.78
C LEU A 95 -0.04 -2.18 10.85
N GLU A 96 0.21 -3.22 11.63
CA GLU A 96 1.34 -3.27 12.57
C GLU A 96 2.69 -3.22 11.85
N MET A 97 2.85 -3.93 10.73
CA MET A 97 4.06 -3.85 9.91
C MET A 97 4.31 -2.43 9.37
N ILE A 98 3.26 -1.74 8.89
CA ILE A 98 3.37 -0.35 8.40
C ILE A 98 3.84 0.59 9.51
N LYS A 99 3.35 0.42 10.75
CA LYS A 99 3.74 1.26 11.89
C LYS A 99 5.18 1.03 12.35
N ALA A 100 5.77 -0.12 12.01
CA ALA A 100 7.12 -0.49 12.41
C ALA A 100 8.21 -0.05 11.41
N LEU A 101 7.81 0.47 10.25
CA LEU A 101 8.69 1.02 9.20
C LEU A 101 8.99 2.50 9.43
#